data_AF-A0A2T6ZS96-F1
#
_entry.id   AF-A0A2T6ZS96-F1
#
_cell.length_a   1.000
_cell.length_b   1.000
_cell.length_c   1.000
_cell.angle_alpha   90.00
_cell.angle_beta   90.00
_cell.angle_gamma   90.00
#
_symmetry.space_group_name_H-M   'P 1'
#
loop_
_entity.id
_entity.type
_entity.pdbx_description
1 polymer ?
#
loop_
_entity_poly.entity_id
_entity_poly.type
_entity_poly.pdbx_seq_one_letter_code
_entity_poly.pdbx_strand_id
1 'polypeptide(L)'
;MVTLTHELAHTVFTRCFEDEIAKMGLGGRALECTGAARYGPKRAAGEADCGYKPMPARRLNNDWPTLIVEAGVSQRLESLQEDAEWWLETSKGGVGTVILIFASRQARLLQFQKWEVKEVVNPQVTRNRNWESERFVQCTGNVEIVGDTATGDEIEISFEKIFLRAPEKDDGESNITFTHDALIEIADRVWEGTSSPSRSPS
;
A
#
# COMPACT_ATOMS: atom_id res chain seq x y z
N MET A 1 21.60 3.86 -0.06
CA MET A 1 21.75 2.71 -0.98
C MET A 1 20.54 1.83 -0.75
N VAL A 2 19.79 1.56 -1.81
CA VAL A 2 18.65 0.65 -1.75
C VAL A 2 19.15 -0.75 -1.38
N THR A 3 18.50 -1.41 -0.42
CA THR A 3 18.93 -2.73 0.07
C THR A 3 18.11 -3.84 -0.57
N LEU A 4 18.64 -5.06 -0.64
CA LEU A 4 17.86 -6.21 -1.14
C LEU A 4 16.58 -6.45 -0.30
N THR A 5 16.63 -6.21 1.01
CA THR A 5 15.44 -6.26 1.88
C THR A 5 14.37 -5.26 1.45
N HIS A 6 14.79 -4.06 1.03
CA HIS A 6 13.87 -3.01 0.58
C HIS A 6 13.17 -3.41 -0.72
N GLU A 7 13.96 -3.91 -1.69
CA GLU A 7 13.42 -4.39 -2.95
C GLU A 7 12.46 -5.55 -2.76
N LEU A 8 12.85 -6.55 -1.96
CA LEU A 8 11.99 -7.71 -1.72
C LEU A 8 10.71 -7.33 -0.95
N ALA A 9 10.77 -6.40 0.00
CA ALA A 9 9.63 -5.99 0.79
C ALA A 9 8.46 -5.52 -0.08
N HIS A 10 8.69 -4.58 -1.01
CA HIS A 10 7.62 -4.12 -1.90
C HIS A 10 7.39 -5.09 -3.06
N THR A 11 8.42 -5.66 -3.69
CA THR A 11 8.22 -6.52 -4.88
C THR A 11 7.53 -7.86 -4.59
N VAL A 12 7.73 -8.44 -3.40
CA VAL A 12 7.02 -9.67 -3.01
C VAL A 12 5.56 -9.36 -2.73
N PHE A 13 5.28 -8.29 -2.00
CA PHE A 13 3.92 -7.84 -1.73
C PHE A 13 3.16 -7.53 -3.03
N THR A 14 3.76 -6.76 -3.94
CA THR A 14 3.13 -6.38 -5.21
C THR A 14 2.84 -7.57 -6.11
N ARG A 15 3.69 -8.59 -6.13
CA ARG A 15 3.41 -9.85 -6.83
C ARG A 15 2.21 -10.58 -6.24
N CYS A 16 2.14 -10.72 -4.92
CA CYS A 16 0.97 -11.35 -4.29
C CYS A 16 -0.31 -10.55 -4.56
N PHE A 17 -0.23 -9.22 -4.56
CA PHE A 17 -1.34 -8.35 -4.95
C PHE A 17 -1.78 -8.58 -6.40
N GLU A 18 -0.84 -8.65 -7.34
CA GLU A 18 -1.11 -8.94 -8.75
C GLU A 18 -1.72 -10.34 -8.95
N ASP A 19 -1.30 -11.33 -8.16
CA ASP A 19 -1.88 -12.67 -8.17
C ASP A 19 -3.34 -12.66 -7.71
N GLU A 20 -3.70 -11.89 -6.68
CA GLU A 20 -5.10 -11.70 -6.26
C GLU A 20 -5.93 -11.02 -7.35
N ILE A 21 -5.38 -10.01 -8.02
CA ILE A 21 -6.02 -9.38 -9.19
C ILE A 21 -6.20 -10.38 -10.34
N ALA A 22 -5.21 -11.23 -10.59
CA ALA A 22 -5.29 -12.25 -11.64
C ALA A 22 -6.38 -13.29 -11.36
N LYS A 23 -6.60 -13.68 -10.10
CA LYS A 23 -7.68 -14.58 -9.68
C LYS A 23 -9.07 -14.02 -10.01
N MET A 24 -9.22 -12.69 -10.04
CA MET A 24 -10.46 -12.00 -10.43
C MET A 24 -10.59 -11.83 -11.96
N GLY A 25 -9.71 -12.44 -12.76
CA GLY A 25 -9.71 -12.27 -14.22
C GLY A 25 -9.16 -10.92 -14.69
N LEU A 26 -8.57 -10.13 -13.78
CA LEU A 26 -8.11 -8.76 -14.02
C LEU A 26 -6.59 -8.63 -14.22
N GLY A 27 -5.86 -9.75 -14.32
CA GLY A 27 -4.39 -9.80 -14.46
C GLY A 27 -3.81 -9.22 -15.76
N GLY A 28 -4.55 -8.37 -16.47
CA GLY A 28 -4.14 -7.63 -17.66
C GLY A 28 -4.20 -6.10 -17.46
N ARG A 29 -4.47 -5.37 -18.55
CA ARG A 29 -4.51 -3.88 -18.63
C ARG A 29 -5.64 -3.21 -17.82
N ALA A 30 -6.15 -3.84 -16.76
CA ALA A 30 -7.13 -3.24 -15.86
C ALA A 30 -6.44 -2.38 -14.80
N LEU A 31 -5.24 -2.77 -14.37
CA LEU A 31 -4.42 -2.06 -13.40
C LEU A 31 -2.94 -2.12 -13.81
N GLU A 32 -2.38 -0.98 -14.24
CA GLU A 32 -1.00 -0.90 -14.72
C GLU A 32 -0.06 -0.49 -13.60
N CYS A 33 1.00 -1.26 -13.40
CA CYS A 33 2.10 -0.92 -12.51
C CYS A 33 2.97 0.18 -13.14
N THR A 34 3.18 1.26 -12.42
CA THR A 34 3.95 2.42 -12.88
C THR A 34 5.37 2.46 -12.32
N GLY A 35 5.70 1.54 -11.40
CA GLY A 35 6.98 1.50 -10.68
C GLY A 35 7.35 2.86 -10.09
N ALA A 36 8.64 3.21 -10.21
CA ALA A 36 9.27 4.46 -9.76
C ALA A 36 8.91 5.72 -10.59
N ALA A 37 7.68 5.78 -11.12
CA ALA A 37 7.20 6.99 -11.78
C ALA A 37 7.00 8.13 -10.76
N ARG A 38 7.31 9.35 -11.17
CA ARG A 38 7.18 10.54 -10.33
C ARG A 38 5.83 11.22 -10.51
N TYR A 39 5.20 11.58 -9.40
CA TYR A 39 3.90 12.25 -9.39
C TYR A 39 3.90 13.49 -8.49
N GLY A 40 3.06 14.46 -8.83
CA GLY A 40 2.90 15.68 -8.04
C GLY A 40 3.49 16.93 -8.67
N PRO A 41 3.57 18.03 -7.91
CA PRO A 41 4.04 19.32 -8.40
C PRO A 41 5.48 19.23 -8.92
N LYS A 42 5.82 19.94 -10.00
CA LYS A 42 7.13 19.87 -10.67
C LYS A 42 8.37 19.97 -9.74
N ARG A 43 8.25 20.67 -8.60
CA ARG A 43 9.35 20.90 -7.65
C ARG A 43 9.29 20.06 -6.37
N ALA A 44 8.22 19.29 -6.20
CA ALA A 44 7.96 18.48 -5.01
C ALA A 44 7.33 17.15 -5.42
N ALA A 45 7.72 16.61 -6.58
CA ALA A 45 7.16 15.34 -7.05
C ALA A 45 7.77 14.20 -6.25
N GLY A 46 6.91 13.39 -5.63
CA GLY A 46 7.26 12.13 -4.98
C GLY A 46 7.54 11.05 -6.01
N GLU A 47 8.27 10.03 -5.59
CA GLU A 47 8.62 8.84 -6.36
C GLU A 47 8.28 7.65 -5.46
N ALA A 48 7.34 6.82 -5.90
CA ALA A 48 6.94 5.66 -5.13
C ALA A 48 7.77 4.44 -5.51
N ASP A 49 7.95 3.49 -4.60
CA ASP A 49 8.52 2.20 -4.96
C ASP A 49 7.63 1.47 -5.98
N CYS A 50 6.31 1.53 -5.79
CA CYS A 50 5.35 1.04 -6.77
C CYS A 50 4.03 1.83 -6.74
N GLY A 51 3.54 2.19 -7.92
CA GLY A 51 2.21 2.79 -8.09
C GLY A 51 1.34 1.95 -9.03
N TYR A 52 0.03 1.97 -8.83
CA TYR A 52 -0.94 1.27 -9.68
C TYR A 52 -1.99 2.23 -10.23
N LYS A 53 -2.18 2.20 -11.55
CA LYS A 53 -3.14 3.04 -12.26
C LYS A 53 -4.26 2.21 -12.89
N PRO A 54 -5.53 2.49 -12.59
CA PRO A 54 -6.64 1.79 -13.21
C PRO A 54 -6.80 2.25 -14.65
N MET A 55 -6.88 1.29 -15.55
CA MET A 55 -6.99 1.51 -16.98
C MET A 55 -8.34 1.00 -17.49
N PRO A 56 -9.02 1.76 -18.37
CA PRO A 56 -8.60 3.01 -19.00
C PRO A 56 -8.92 4.28 -18.18
N ALA A 57 -9.36 4.15 -16.93
CA ALA A 57 -9.85 5.27 -16.11
C ALA A 57 -8.80 6.38 -15.87
N ARG A 58 -7.52 6.02 -15.78
CA ARG A 58 -6.38 6.91 -15.50
C ARG A 58 -5.31 6.80 -16.58
N ARG A 59 -5.65 7.14 -17.82
CA ARG A 59 -4.75 6.96 -18.98
C ARG A 59 -3.68 8.03 -19.18
N LEU A 60 -3.81 9.21 -18.56
CA LEU A 60 -2.89 10.32 -18.81
C LEU A 60 -1.61 10.15 -17.99
N ASN A 61 -0.46 10.60 -18.51
CA ASN A 61 0.83 10.46 -17.82
C ASN A 61 0.87 11.15 -16.45
N ASN A 62 0.08 12.21 -16.27
CA ASN A 62 -0.03 12.98 -15.03
C ASN A 62 -1.21 12.54 -14.15
N ASP A 63 -1.98 11.53 -14.56
CA ASP A 63 -2.98 10.93 -13.68
C ASP A 63 -2.27 10.21 -12.53
N TRP A 64 -2.70 10.52 -11.31
CA TRP A 64 -2.21 9.84 -10.11
C TRP A 64 -2.58 8.36 -10.15
N PRO A 65 -1.71 7.49 -9.62
CA PRO A 65 -2.10 6.13 -9.24
C PRO A 65 -3.15 6.15 -8.13
N THR A 66 -3.96 5.09 -8.05
CA THR A 66 -4.98 4.93 -7.01
C THR A 66 -4.46 4.14 -5.81
N LEU A 67 -3.45 3.30 -6.01
CA LEU A 67 -2.72 2.58 -4.98
C LEU A 67 -1.22 2.92 -5.08
N ILE A 68 -0.63 3.26 -3.94
CA ILE A 68 0.81 3.43 -3.74
C ILE A 68 1.32 2.37 -2.78
N VAL A 69 2.49 1.82 -3.04
CA VAL A 69 3.23 0.94 -2.12
C VAL A 69 4.61 1.55 -1.90
N GLU A 70 5.00 1.71 -0.64
CA GLU A 70 6.32 2.20 -0.21
C GLU A 70 6.94 1.23 0.78
N ALA A 71 8.22 0.94 0.63
CA ALA A 71 8.99 0.13 1.55
C ALA A 71 10.06 0.95 2.27
N GLY A 72 10.38 0.53 3.48
CA GLY A 72 11.43 1.17 4.27
C GLY A 72 12.21 0.18 5.10
N VAL A 73 13.52 0.21 4.99
CA VAL A 73 14.41 -0.66 5.77
C VAL A 73 15.24 0.16 6.73
N SER A 74 15.13 -0.11 8.02
CA SER A 74 15.88 0.59 9.08
C SER A 74 15.67 2.11 9.12
N GLN A 75 14.73 2.65 8.34
CA GLN A 75 14.29 4.04 8.46
C GLN A 75 13.33 4.21 9.63
N ARG A 76 13.02 5.45 10.00
CA ARG A 76 12.00 5.71 11.01
C ARG A 76 10.64 5.39 10.41
N LEU A 77 9.81 4.64 11.14
CA LEU A 77 8.44 4.35 10.70
C LEU A 77 7.69 5.66 10.47
N GLU A 78 7.94 6.68 11.30
CA GLU A 78 7.39 8.02 11.17
C GLU A 78 7.69 8.66 9.81
N SER A 79 8.87 8.42 9.23
CA SER A 79 9.21 8.96 7.91
C SER A 79 8.39 8.30 6.79
N LEU A 80 8.11 7.00 6.88
CA LEU A 80 7.18 6.35 5.93
C LEU A 80 5.74 6.86 6.09
N GLN A 81 5.35 7.17 7.32
CA GLN A 81 4.01 7.70 7.61
C GLN A 81 3.86 9.11 7.03
N GLU A 82 4.90 9.95 7.13
CA GLU A 82 4.98 11.24 6.44
C GLU A 82 4.83 11.09 4.91
N ASP A 83 5.43 10.05 4.32
CA ASP A 83 5.26 9.77 2.88
C ASP A 83 3.80 9.41 2.54
N ALA A 84 3.15 8.55 3.34
CA ALA A 84 1.74 8.21 3.14
C ALA A 84 0.80 9.43 3.25
N GLU A 85 1.03 10.28 4.25
CA GLU A 85 0.32 11.54 4.40
C GLU A 85 0.52 12.42 3.17
N TRP A 86 1.76 12.58 2.72
CA TRP A 86 2.08 13.38 1.54
C TRP A 86 1.36 12.89 0.28
N TRP A 87 1.34 11.57 0.03
CA TRP A 87 0.66 10.97 -1.13
C TRP A 87 -0.85 11.22 -1.09
N LEU A 88 -1.49 11.01 0.05
CA LEU A 88 -2.94 11.14 0.21
C LEU A 88 -3.39 12.60 0.16
N GLU A 89 -2.63 13.51 0.79
CA GLU A 89 -2.96 14.94 0.82
C GLU A 89 -2.67 15.62 -0.52
N THR A 90 -1.49 15.38 -1.10
CA THR A 90 -1.05 16.08 -2.32
C THR A 90 -1.84 15.64 -3.55
N SER A 91 -2.25 14.38 -3.61
CA SER A 91 -3.04 13.85 -4.73
C SER A 91 -4.48 14.37 -4.76
N LYS A 92 -4.99 14.93 -3.65
CA LYS A 92 -6.36 15.45 -3.52
C LYS A 92 -7.43 14.42 -3.91
N GLY A 93 -7.26 13.18 -3.45
CA GLY A 93 -8.12 12.04 -3.79
C GLY A 93 -7.75 11.34 -5.11
N GLY A 94 -6.59 11.66 -5.69
CA GLY A 94 -6.00 10.90 -6.78
C GLY A 94 -5.55 9.51 -6.32
N VAL A 95 -4.86 9.46 -5.17
CA VAL A 95 -4.47 8.24 -4.46
C VAL A 95 -5.58 7.89 -3.46
N GLY A 96 -6.10 6.66 -3.53
CA GLY A 96 -7.15 6.16 -2.64
C GLY A 96 -6.60 5.40 -1.44
N THR A 97 -5.50 4.67 -1.64
CA THR A 97 -4.87 3.82 -0.62
C THR A 97 -3.34 3.88 -0.74
N VAL A 98 -2.65 3.96 0.39
CA VAL A 98 -1.19 3.80 0.48
C VAL A 98 -0.89 2.58 1.37
N ILE A 99 -0.01 1.69 0.92
CA ILE A 99 0.52 0.57 1.70
C ILE A 99 1.97 0.86 2.04
N LEU A 100 2.28 0.93 3.34
CA LEU A 100 3.64 1.06 3.83
C LEU A 100 4.14 -0.31 4.30
N ILE A 101 5.37 -0.66 3.93
CA ILE A 101 6.02 -1.90 4.32
C ILE A 101 7.32 -1.56 5.02
N PHE A 102 7.28 -1.57 6.35
CA PHE A 102 8.45 -1.33 7.18
C PHE A 102 9.17 -2.64 7.53
N ALA A 103 10.48 -2.66 7.34
CA ALA A 103 11.35 -3.78 7.64
C ALA A 103 12.43 -3.38 8.66
N SER A 104 12.45 -4.05 9.80
CA SER A 104 13.57 -4.00 10.76
C SER A 104 14.38 -5.28 10.68
N ARG A 105 15.56 -5.21 10.05
CA ARG A 105 16.47 -6.36 9.93
C ARG A 105 16.97 -6.86 11.28
N GLN A 106 17.17 -5.95 12.24
CA GLN A 106 17.64 -6.30 13.58
C GLN A 106 16.59 -7.08 14.36
N ALA A 107 15.33 -6.67 14.28
CA ALA A 107 14.23 -7.34 14.95
C ALA A 107 13.65 -8.51 14.13
N ARG A 108 14.07 -8.67 12.86
CA ARG A 108 13.39 -9.52 11.86
C ARG A 108 11.87 -9.27 11.85
N LEU A 109 11.50 -8.00 11.91
CA LEU A 109 10.12 -7.51 11.92
C LEU A 109 9.77 -6.99 10.53
N LEU A 110 8.63 -7.42 10.01
CA LEU A 110 7.97 -6.81 8.87
C LEU A 110 6.64 -6.22 9.33
N GLN A 111 6.38 -4.95 9.04
CA GLN A 111 5.16 -4.26 9.43
C GLN A 111 4.48 -3.68 8.19
N PHE A 112 3.19 -3.96 8.06
CA PHE A 112 2.35 -3.46 6.99
C PHE A 112 1.38 -2.44 7.56
N GLN A 113 1.32 -1.24 6.98
CA GLN A 113 0.29 -0.26 7.31
C GLN A 113 -0.51 0.12 6.08
N LYS A 114 -1.83 0.19 6.23
CA LYS A 114 -2.74 0.72 5.23
C LYS A 114 -3.18 2.12 5.65
N TRP A 115 -2.94 3.08 4.78
CA TRP A 115 -3.27 4.48 4.98
C TRP A 115 -4.30 4.96 3.96
N GLU A 116 -5.31 5.67 4.45
CA GLU A 116 -6.41 6.17 3.62
C GLU A 116 -6.91 7.52 4.13
N VAL A 117 -7.58 8.29 3.27
CA VAL A 117 -8.36 9.46 3.71
C VAL A 117 -9.70 8.98 4.24
N LYS A 118 -10.01 9.33 5.48
CA LYS A 118 -11.32 9.12 6.08
C LYS A 118 -12.13 10.41 5.96
N GLU A 119 -13.36 10.29 5.46
CA GLU A 119 -14.32 11.38 5.43
C GLU A 119 -15.35 11.18 6.53
N VAL A 120 -15.44 12.14 7.44
CA VAL A 120 -16.50 12.21 8.44
C VAL A 120 -17.48 13.26 7.98
N VAL A 121 -18.76 12.90 7.82
CA VAL A 121 -19.83 13.84 7.50
C VAL A 121 -20.38 14.39 8.80
N ASN A 122 -20.57 15.70 8.88
CA ASN A 122 -21.19 16.31 10.05
C ASN A 122 -22.67 15.90 10.13
N PRO A 123 -23.10 15.10 11.14
CA PRO A 123 -24.47 14.64 11.23
C PRO A 123 -25.45 15.75 11.65
N GLN A 124 -24.95 16.91 12.09
CA GLN A 124 -25.74 18.03 12.59
C GLN A 124 -25.22 19.36 12.04
N VAL A 125 -25.62 19.69 10.82
CA VAL A 125 -25.44 21.04 10.26
C VAL A 125 -26.28 22.01 11.09
N THR A 126 -25.64 22.77 11.96
CA THR A 126 -26.29 23.80 12.78
C THR A 126 -25.63 25.14 12.50
N ARG A 127 -26.28 26.24 12.88
CA ARG A 127 -25.78 27.61 12.66
C ARG A 127 -24.38 27.86 13.25
N ASN A 128 -23.91 27.02 14.18
CA ASN A 128 -22.60 27.10 14.83
C ASN A 128 -21.62 25.97 14.44
N ARG A 129 -22.04 25.00 13.62
CA ARG A 129 -21.22 23.93 13.02
C ARG A 129 -21.60 23.83 11.54
N ASN A 130 -20.99 24.70 10.72
CA ASN A 130 -21.36 24.87 9.30
C ASN A 130 -20.47 24.11 8.31
N TRP A 131 -19.61 23.20 8.78
CA TRP A 131 -18.82 22.34 7.88
C TRP A 131 -19.65 21.13 7.45
N GLU A 132 -19.51 20.76 6.17
CA GLU A 132 -20.25 19.66 5.54
C GLU A 132 -19.55 18.30 5.77
N SER A 133 -18.26 18.22 5.47
CA SER A 133 -17.41 17.06 5.77
C SER A 133 -15.98 17.46 6.17
N GLU A 134 -15.34 16.63 6.99
CA GLU A 134 -13.93 16.76 7.40
C GLU A 134 -13.19 15.52 6.89
N ARG A 135 -12.04 15.76 6.26
CA ARG A 135 -11.16 14.73 5.71
C ARG A 135 -9.85 14.73 6.46
N PHE A 136 -9.45 13.57 6.95
CA PHE A 136 -8.15 13.39 7.58
C PHE A 136 -7.52 12.08 7.12
N VAL A 137 -6.21 12.08 7.00
CA VAL A 137 -5.41 10.89 6.71
C VAL A 137 -5.31 10.06 7.98
N GLN A 138 -5.47 8.73 7.85
CA GLN A 138 -5.38 7.82 8.99
C GLN A 138 -4.80 6.47 8.56
N CYS A 139 -4.01 5.87 9.45
CA CYS A 139 -3.75 4.43 9.44
C CYS A 139 -5.05 3.67 9.75
N THR A 140 -5.51 2.86 8.80
CA THR A 140 -6.76 2.08 8.84
C THR A 140 -6.53 0.58 8.86
N GLY A 141 -5.27 0.13 8.82
CA GLY A 141 -4.85 -1.24 9.04
C GLY A 141 -3.38 -1.27 9.42
N ASN A 142 -3.01 -2.09 10.39
CA ASN A 142 -1.63 -2.23 10.88
C ASN A 142 -1.39 -3.67 11.29
N VAL A 143 -0.46 -4.33 10.61
CA VAL A 143 -0.03 -5.71 10.93
C VAL A 143 1.46 -5.73 11.19
N GLU A 144 1.86 -6.34 12.30
CA GLU A 144 3.26 -6.62 12.61
C GLU A 144 3.52 -8.13 12.57
N ILE A 145 4.57 -8.52 11.83
CA ILE A 145 5.00 -9.91 11.66
C ILE A 145 6.39 -10.09 12.28
N VAL A 146 6.48 -10.98 13.28
CA VAL A 146 7.73 -11.39 13.92
C VAL A 146 7.80 -12.91 13.94
N GLY A 147 8.72 -13.48 13.16
CA GLY A 147 8.78 -14.93 12.96
C GLY A 147 7.50 -15.42 12.25
N ASP A 148 6.84 -16.41 12.84
CA ASP A 148 5.57 -17.00 12.37
C ASP A 148 4.33 -16.35 13.01
N THR A 149 4.52 -15.24 13.74
CA THR A 149 3.44 -14.59 14.48
C THR A 149 3.07 -13.27 13.83
N ALA A 150 1.79 -13.14 13.48
CA ALA A 150 1.17 -11.89 13.06
C ALA A 150 0.34 -11.26 14.20
N THR A 151 0.38 -9.95 14.31
CA THR A 151 -0.45 -9.18 15.25
C THR A 151 -1.09 -7.98 14.57
N GLY A 152 -2.29 -7.60 15.01
CA GLY A 152 -3.11 -6.56 14.36
C GLY A 152 -4.25 -7.13 13.52
N ASP A 153 -4.99 -6.25 12.85
CA ASP A 153 -6.11 -6.61 11.98
C ASP A 153 -5.64 -6.90 10.55
N GLU A 154 -6.40 -7.66 9.77
CA GLU A 154 -6.07 -7.94 8.35
C GLU A 154 -6.01 -6.67 7.49
N ILE A 155 -5.25 -6.72 6.40
CA ILE A 155 -5.16 -5.62 5.43
C ILE A 155 -6.15 -5.88 4.29
N GLU A 156 -7.28 -5.17 4.31
CA GLU A 156 -8.23 -5.15 3.18
C GLU A 156 -7.97 -3.96 2.25
N ILE A 157 -7.75 -4.20 0.96
CA ILE A 157 -7.66 -3.19 -0.09
C ILE A 157 -9.00 -3.13 -0.83
N SER A 158 -9.62 -1.96 -0.84
CA SER A 158 -10.93 -1.77 -1.46
C SER A 158 -10.85 -1.79 -2.98
N PHE A 159 -11.65 -2.67 -3.60
CA PHE A 159 -11.75 -2.78 -5.06
C PHE A 159 -12.16 -1.45 -5.70
N GLU A 160 -13.19 -0.80 -5.16
CA GLU A 160 -13.73 0.43 -5.73
C GLU A 160 -12.71 1.58 -5.71
N LYS A 161 -11.89 1.65 -4.65
CA LYS A 161 -10.84 2.68 -4.54
C LYS A 161 -9.74 2.48 -5.57
N ILE A 162 -9.35 1.24 -5.84
CA ILE A 162 -8.25 0.94 -6.77
C ILE A 162 -8.71 0.98 -8.23
N PHE A 163 -9.91 0.45 -8.55
CA PHE A 163 -10.42 0.35 -9.93
C PHE A 163 -11.33 1.50 -10.35
N LEU A 164 -11.80 2.34 -9.42
CA LEU A 164 -12.72 3.46 -9.67
C LEU A 164 -14.06 3.03 -10.28
N ARG A 165 -14.51 1.82 -9.97
CA ARG A 165 -15.82 1.25 -10.33
C ARG A 165 -16.24 0.19 -9.32
N ALA A 166 -17.53 -0.11 -9.28
CA ALA A 166 -18.05 -1.22 -8.49
C ALA A 166 -17.48 -2.57 -8.98
N PRO A 167 -17.27 -3.53 -8.06
CA PRO A 167 -16.90 -4.90 -8.43
C PRO A 167 -18.06 -5.61 -9.15
N GLU A 168 -17.74 -6.30 -10.24
CA GLU A 168 -18.62 -7.21 -10.95
C GLU A 168 -18.60 -8.58 -10.25
N LYS A 169 -19.54 -8.77 -9.33
CA LYS A 169 -19.57 -9.95 -8.45
C LYS A 169 -19.73 -11.27 -9.20
N ASP A 170 -20.38 -11.24 -10.35
CA ASP A 170 -20.59 -12.44 -11.18
C ASP A 170 -19.26 -12.94 -11.81
N ASP A 171 -18.28 -12.04 -11.96
CA ASP A 171 -16.92 -12.34 -12.41
C ASP A 171 -15.95 -12.63 -11.25
N GLY A 172 -16.46 -12.66 -10.01
CA GLY A 172 -15.67 -12.93 -8.81
C GLY A 172 -14.85 -11.75 -8.30
N GLU A 173 -15.12 -10.53 -8.77
CA GLU A 173 -14.44 -9.33 -8.30
C GLU A 173 -14.85 -8.96 -6.87
N SER A 174 -13.87 -8.64 -6.03
CA SER A 174 -14.10 -8.26 -4.64
C SER A 174 -12.96 -7.41 -4.08
N ASN A 175 -13.11 -6.94 -2.83
CA ASN A 175 -11.97 -6.44 -2.09
C ASN A 175 -10.89 -7.53 -1.98
N ILE A 176 -9.64 -7.10 -1.85
CA ILE A 176 -8.48 -7.99 -1.68
C ILE A 176 -8.09 -7.96 -0.22
N THR A 177 -8.14 -9.10 0.43
CA THR A 177 -7.79 -9.21 1.85
C THR A 177 -6.50 -9.99 2.00
N PHE A 178 -5.48 -9.34 2.55
CA PHE A 178 -4.26 -9.99 3.00
C PHE A 178 -4.46 -10.46 4.44
N THR A 179 -4.70 -11.77 4.58
CA THR A 179 -4.79 -12.46 5.86
C THR A 179 -3.44 -12.51 6.55
N HIS A 180 -3.42 -12.86 7.84
CA HIS A 180 -2.18 -13.08 8.58
C HIS A 180 -1.28 -14.12 7.90
N ASP A 181 -1.83 -15.25 7.46
CA ASP A 181 -1.07 -16.31 6.77
C ASP A 181 -0.40 -15.78 5.49
N ALA A 182 -1.12 -15.00 4.68
CA ALA A 182 -0.57 -14.41 3.46
C ALA A 182 0.56 -13.42 3.76
N LEU A 183 0.41 -12.61 4.82
CA LEU A 183 1.44 -11.65 5.25
C LEU A 183 2.66 -12.33 5.86
N ILE A 184 2.48 -13.46 6.56
CA ILE A 184 3.57 -14.31 7.05
C ILE A 184 4.33 -14.90 5.86
N GLU A 185 3.64 -15.43 4.84
CA GLU A 185 4.29 -15.96 3.64
C GLU A 185 5.12 -14.90 2.91
N ILE A 186 4.60 -13.66 2.81
CA ILE A 186 5.36 -12.52 2.28
C ILE A 186 6.61 -12.27 3.13
N ALA A 187 6.49 -12.25 4.45
CA ALA A 187 7.61 -12.03 5.36
C ALA A 187 8.68 -13.12 5.23
N ASP A 188 8.28 -14.39 5.14
CA ASP A 188 9.20 -15.52 4.94
C ASP A 188 9.99 -15.36 3.64
N ARG A 189 9.31 -15.06 2.53
CA ARG A 189 9.97 -14.84 1.23
C ARG A 189 10.97 -13.68 1.27
N VAL A 190 10.65 -12.59 1.99
CA VAL A 190 11.57 -11.45 2.19
C VAL A 190 12.80 -11.87 2.99
N TRP A 191 12.62 -12.62 4.08
CA TRP A 191 13.73 -13.00 4.95
C TRP A 191 14.58 -14.15 4.40
N GLU A 192 14.00 -15.11 3.71
CA GLU A 192 14.73 -16.15 2.98
C GLU A 192 15.64 -15.54 1.92
N GLY A 193 15.13 -14.60 1.13
CA GLY A 193 15.90 -13.90 0.09
C GLY A 193 17.01 -13.00 0.63
N THR A 194 17.05 -12.73 1.93
CA THR A 194 18.04 -11.83 2.58
C THR A 194 18.91 -12.51 3.63
N SER A 195 18.74 -13.83 3.79
CA SER A 195 19.53 -14.63 4.73
C SER A 195 20.95 -14.83 4.19
N SER A 196 21.96 -14.42 4.96
CA SER A 196 23.35 -14.78 4.68
C SER A 196 23.58 -16.25 5.04
N PRO A 197 24.39 -17.01 4.30
CA PRO A 197 24.83 -18.33 4.74
C PRO A 197 25.52 -18.19 6.10
N SER A 198 25.16 -19.05 7.05
CA SER A 198 25.81 -19.12 8.35
C SER A 198 27.32 -19.27 8.14
N ARG A 199 28.12 -18.32 8.62
CA ARG A 199 29.57 -18.53 8.74
C ARG A 199 29.76 -19.72 9.69
N SER A 200 30.28 -20.82 9.17
CA SER A 200 30.73 -21.96 9.99
C SER A 200 31.66 -21.43 11.09
N PRO A 201 31.48 -21.83 12.36
CA PRO A 201 32.46 -21.50 13.38
C PRO A 201 33.78 -22.18 13.01
N SER A 202 34.82 -21.36 12.82
CA SER A 202 36.22 -21.77 12.70
C SER A 202 36.80 -22.21 14.04
#